data_AF-A0AB36Y3F7-F1
#
_entry.id   AF-A0AB36Y3F7-F1
#
_cell.length_a   1.000
_cell.length_b   1.000
_cell.length_c   1.000
_cell.angle_alpha   90.00
_cell.angle_beta   90.00
_cell.angle_gamma   90.00
#
_symmetry.space_group_name_H-M   'P 1'
#
loop_
_entity.id
_entity.type
_entity.pdbx_description
1 polymer ?
#
loop_
_entity_poly.entity_id
_entity_poly.type
_entity_poly.pdbx_seq_one_letter_code
_entity_poly.pdbx_strand_id
1 'polypeptide(L)'
;MIGAEQYFMDANFGNPSGAVPNARPHLFSVGAGGNLVSAGRIELDGLFRLNDNRHYLPVGTGFCTVNFDSAWLRWKVVDAGGHGRAEILIEMGGAPDSWVPMLAVDQLSDLFQSVRNIKGYAGHVGAVDLRNSSIDQWVYRYMQGYLRQIVGFCEPAIRSAPTAQKGALIDAYIWRNGYPYDCLASICSALENRRPLPPGMPIFDAFQGLGTVTCSKDGNFNVARISRAMQLHYPDRRRSLVEESLLKIWQEKDAARDNRRKGEVNEAMYEARLTEDGYTVLPGGTYGGGQNGFDRVFEGPAGDIYILEAKHVSYTPTGELASVSLGGTTSSRQMTDSWVRQVLALSQPDTLAAKRVSDALRRGQLFKLLGATSKDGKLVMFKIDMSPVDF
;
A
#
# COMPACT_ATOMS: atom_id res chain seq x y z
N MET A 1 2.25 -15.09 -23.74
CA MET A 1 3.33 -15.93 -24.31
C MET A 1 4.64 -15.45 -23.72
N ILE A 2 5.51 -16.36 -23.31
CA ILE A 2 6.87 -16.03 -22.89
C ILE A 2 7.78 -16.54 -24.03
N GLY A 3 8.39 -15.62 -24.77
CA GLY A 3 8.99 -15.94 -26.06
C GLY A 3 7.92 -16.45 -27.05
N ALA A 4 8.18 -17.61 -27.68
CA ALA A 4 7.26 -18.28 -28.61
C ALA A 4 6.31 -19.28 -27.93
N GLU A 5 6.46 -19.52 -26.63
CA GLU A 5 5.74 -20.58 -25.92
C GLU A 5 4.48 -20.04 -25.22
N GLN A 6 3.42 -20.87 -25.27
CA GLN A 6 2.17 -20.62 -24.55
C GLN A 6 2.21 -21.27 -23.18
N TYR A 7 1.93 -20.46 -22.16
CA TYR A 7 1.84 -20.87 -20.77
C TYR A 7 0.41 -20.64 -20.27
N PHE A 8 -0.06 -21.55 -19.43
CA PHE A 8 -1.38 -21.57 -18.85
C PHE A 8 -1.27 -21.46 -17.34
N MET A 9 -2.24 -20.77 -16.74
CA MET A 9 -2.42 -20.68 -15.29
C MET A 9 -3.83 -21.13 -14.94
N ASP A 10 -4.03 -21.61 -13.72
CA ASP A 10 -5.37 -21.89 -13.20
C ASP A 10 -6.22 -20.60 -13.29
N ALA A 11 -7.48 -20.66 -13.74
CA ALA A 11 -8.35 -19.50 -13.84
C ALA A 11 -8.68 -18.87 -12.46
N ASN A 12 -8.42 -19.61 -11.38
CA ASN A 12 -8.48 -19.08 -10.01
C ASN A 12 -7.21 -18.30 -9.62
N PHE A 13 -6.16 -18.38 -10.43
CA PHE A 13 -4.95 -17.56 -10.36
C PHE A 13 -5.16 -16.25 -11.11
N GLY A 14 -5.92 -15.35 -10.48
CA GLY A 14 -5.70 -13.94 -10.70
C GLY A 14 -4.51 -13.50 -9.86
N ASN A 15 -3.61 -12.74 -10.46
CA ASN A 15 -2.59 -11.96 -9.76
C ASN A 15 -3.13 -10.77 -8.92
N PRO A 16 -4.46 -10.48 -8.70
CA PRO A 16 -4.82 -9.42 -7.79
C PRO A 16 -4.33 -9.76 -6.39
N SER A 17 -3.31 -9.01 -5.96
CA SER A 17 -3.31 -8.35 -4.66
C SER A 17 -3.50 -9.20 -3.39
N GLY A 18 -3.02 -10.45 -3.36
CA GLY A 18 -3.09 -11.27 -2.14
C GLY A 18 -4.38 -12.07 -2.00
N ALA A 19 -5.00 -12.44 -3.13
CA ALA A 19 -6.32 -13.03 -3.17
C ALA A 19 -6.46 -14.54 -2.85
N VAL A 20 -5.42 -15.32 -2.52
CA VAL A 20 -5.65 -16.74 -2.21
C VAL A 20 -4.71 -17.28 -1.13
N PRO A 21 -5.23 -17.85 -0.01
CA PRO A 21 -4.40 -18.49 1.01
C PRO A 21 -3.84 -19.87 0.62
N ASN A 22 -4.43 -20.60 -0.35
CA ASN A 22 -4.25 -22.07 -0.43
C ASN A 22 -4.09 -22.71 -1.83
N ALA A 23 -4.07 -21.97 -2.94
CA ALA A 23 -3.84 -22.55 -4.27
C ALA A 23 -2.35 -22.46 -4.67
N ARG A 24 -1.78 -23.54 -5.22
CA ARG A 24 -0.36 -23.56 -5.61
C ARG A 24 -0.15 -22.69 -6.86
N PRO A 25 0.79 -21.72 -6.87
CA PRO A 25 0.99 -20.75 -7.95
C PRO A 25 1.66 -21.32 -9.19
N HIS A 26 1.31 -22.53 -9.63
CA HIS A 26 2.03 -23.20 -10.71
C HIS A 26 1.68 -22.64 -12.09
N LEU A 27 2.72 -22.54 -12.92
CA LEU A 27 2.60 -22.29 -14.36
C LEU A 27 2.64 -23.63 -15.06
N PHE A 28 1.82 -23.79 -16.10
CA PHE A 28 1.78 -24.99 -16.93
C PHE A 28 2.11 -24.65 -18.37
N SER A 29 2.73 -25.59 -19.10
CA SER A 29 2.90 -25.53 -20.55
C SER A 29 2.31 -26.79 -21.20
N VAL A 30 2.07 -26.76 -22.51
CA VAL A 30 1.63 -27.94 -23.26
C VAL A 30 2.86 -28.79 -23.58
N GLY A 31 2.93 -29.99 -23.01
CA GLY A 31 3.98 -30.96 -23.31
C GLY A 31 3.80 -31.59 -24.70
N ALA A 32 4.82 -32.32 -25.15
CA ALA A 32 4.84 -32.94 -26.49
C ALA A 32 3.65 -33.88 -26.79
N GLY A 33 3.00 -34.42 -25.75
CA GLY A 33 1.81 -35.26 -25.86
C GLY A 33 0.47 -34.52 -25.70
N GLY A 34 0.45 -33.19 -25.71
CA GLY A 34 -0.77 -32.38 -25.54
C GLY A 34 -1.24 -32.19 -24.10
N ASN A 35 -0.60 -32.83 -23.12
CA ASN A 35 -0.93 -32.71 -21.70
C ASN A 35 -0.29 -31.46 -21.07
N LEU A 36 -0.94 -30.90 -20.05
CA LEU A 36 -0.36 -29.83 -19.24
C LEU A 36 0.76 -30.36 -18.34
N VAL A 37 1.94 -29.75 -18.43
CA VAL A 37 3.11 -30.07 -17.61
C VAL A 37 3.48 -28.86 -16.77
N SER A 38 3.83 -29.08 -15.50
CA SER A 38 4.32 -28.01 -14.63
C SER A 38 5.59 -27.40 -15.24
N ALA A 39 5.55 -26.10 -15.51
CA ALA A 39 6.59 -25.35 -16.19
C ALA A 39 7.21 -24.25 -15.32
N GLY A 40 6.61 -23.95 -14.17
CA GLY A 40 7.10 -22.91 -13.27
C GLY A 40 6.13 -22.55 -12.15
N ARG A 41 6.29 -21.34 -11.62
CA ARG A 41 5.38 -20.75 -10.64
C ARG A 41 5.36 -19.21 -10.70
N ILE A 42 4.35 -18.62 -10.10
CA ILE A 42 4.30 -17.19 -9.78
C ILE A 42 4.83 -17.00 -8.35
N GLU A 43 5.86 -16.17 -8.20
CA GLU A 43 6.47 -15.87 -6.92
C GLU A 43 5.60 -14.90 -6.11
N LEU A 44 5.89 -14.75 -4.81
CA LEU A 44 5.10 -13.91 -3.90
C LEU A 44 5.11 -12.41 -4.27
N ASP A 45 6.08 -11.98 -5.05
CA ASP A 45 6.20 -10.62 -5.57
C ASP A 45 5.51 -10.43 -6.93
N GLY A 46 4.85 -11.49 -7.45
CA GLY A 46 4.12 -11.46 -8.71
C GLY A 46 4.99 -11.73 -9.95
N LEU A 47 6.28 -12.04 -9.79
CA LEU A 47 7.14 -12.45 -10.91
C LEU A 47 6.87 -13.89 -11.32
N PHE A 48 6.96 -14.13 -12.62
CA PHE A 48 6.78 -15.45 -13.22
C PHE A 48 8.13 -16.14 -13.29
N ARG A 49 8.32 -17.21 -12.52
CA ARG A 49 9.54 -18.02 -12.52
C ARG A 49 9.31 -19.34 -13.24
N LEU A 50 10.11 -19.64 -14.25
CA LEU A 50 10.13 -20.94 -14.89
C LEU A 50 11.00 -21.94 -14.11
N ASN A 51 10.79 -23.24 -14.34
CA ASN A 51 11.55 -24.32 -13.67
C ASN A 51 13.05 -24.28 -13.97
N ASP A 52 13.46 -23.61 -15.05
CA ASP A 52 14.86 -23.35 -15.40
C ASP A 52 15.46 -22.10 -14.71
N ASN A 53 14.73 -21.51 -13.77
CA ASN A 53 15.07 -20.30 -13.00
C ASN A 53 15.07 -18.98 -13.78
N ARG A 54 14.56 -18.94 -15.02
CA ARG A 54 14.29 -17.67 -15.69
C ARG A 54 13.10 -16.96 -15.05
N HIS A 55 13.20 -15.64 -14.90
CA HIS A 55 12.16 -14.81 -14.30
C HIS A 55 11.63 -13.82 -15.33
N TYR A 56 10.32 -13.57 -15.25
CA TYR A 56 9.61 -12.69 -16.17
C TYR A 56 8.66 -11.77 -15.41
N LEU A 57 8.63 -10.51 -15.87
CA LEU A 57 7.68 -9.50 -15.44
C LEU A 57 6.57 -9.40 -16.50
N PRO A 58 5.28 -9.58 -16.14
CA PRO A 58 4.19 -9.28 -17.06
C PRO A 58 4.09 -7.77 -17.35
N VAL A 59 3.99 -7.40 -18.63
CA VAL A 59 3.83 -6.00 -19.07
C VAL A 59 2.74 -5.94 -20.14
N GLY A 60 1.57 -5.41 -19.78
CA GLY A 60 0.39 -5.43 -20.65
C GLY A 60 -0.01 -6.87 -20.99
N THR A 61 -0.03 -7.20 -22.28
CA THR A 61 -0.29 -8.56 -22.77
C THR A 61 0.99 -9.38 -23.01
N GLY A 62 2.16 -8.80 -22.74
CA GLY A 62 3.48 -9.38 -22.96
C GLY A 62 4.25 -9.66 -21.67
N PHE A 63 5.50 -10.07 -21.84
CA PHE A 63 6.43 -10.35 -20.74
C PHE A 63 7.81 -9.78 -21.07
N CYS A 64 8.50 -9.28 -20.04
CA CYS A 64 9.89 -8.88 -20.11
C CYS A 64 10.74 -9.82 -19.24
N THR A 65 11.94 -10.16 -19.70
CA THR A 65 12.90 -10.92 -18.90
C THR A 65 13.42 -10.02 -17.77
N VAL A 66 13.53 -10.59 -16.57
CA VAL A 66 14.13 -9.91 -15.43
C VAL A 66 15.22 -10.77 -14.79
N ASN A 67 16.26 -10.11 -14.29
CA ASN A 67 17.35 -10.75 -13.55
C ASN A 67 17.44 -10.13 -12.15
N PHE A 68 17.85 -10.92 -11.17
CA PHE A 68 18.10 -10.40 -9.83
C PHE A 68 19.50 -9.80 -9.77
N ASP A 69 19.59 -8.53 -9.40
CA ASP A 69 20.82 -7.83 -9.13
C ASP A 69 21.19 -7.98 -7.65
N SER A 70 22.25 -8.76 -7.38
CA SER A 70 22.68 -9.06 -6.02
C SER A 70 23.41 -7.91 -5.33
N ALA A 71 23.91 -6.91 -6.08
CA ALA A 71 24.52 -5.73 -5.49
C ALA A 71 23.44 -4.83 -4.87
N TRP A 72 22.34 -4.65 -5.60
CA TRP A 72 21.21 -3.82 -5.17
C TRP A 72 20.13 -4.58 -4.39
N LEU A 73 20.17 -5.92 -4.42
CA LEU A 73 19.10 -6.78 -3.92
C LEU A 73 17.73 -6.42 -4.53
N ARG A 74 17.72 -6.24 -5.86
CA ARG A 74 16.57 -5.79 -6.64
C ARG A 74 16.49 -6.53 -7.96
N TRP A 75 15.29 -6.57 -8.53
CA TRP A 75 15.10 -7.07 -9.88
C TRP A 75 15.45 -5.98 -10.89
N LYS A 76 15.96 -6.39 -12.06
CA LYS A 76 16.20 -5.50 -13.20
C LYS A 76 15.60 -6.06 -14.46
N VAL A 77 14.97 -5.19 -15.25
CA VAL A 77 14.51 -5.51 -16.60
C VAL A 77 15.73 -5.56 -17.51
N VAL A 78 15.87 -6.67 -18.24
CA VAL A 78 16.94 -6.88 -19.21
C VAL A 78 16.37 -6.94 -20.62
N ASP A 79 17.08 -6.33 -21.57
CA ASP A 79 16.70 -6.38 -22.98
C ASP A 79 16.83 -7.83 -23.51
N ALA A 80 15.81 -8.29 -24.22
CA ALA A 80 15.78 -9.61 -24.85
C ALA A 80 16.84 -9.76 -25.95
N GLY A 81 17.37 -8.65 -26.50
CA GLY A 81 18.33 -8.66 -27.62
C GLY A 81 19.81 -8.49 -27.25
N GLY A 82 20.16 -8.27 -25.98
CA GLY A 82 21.56 -8.03 -25.58
C GLY A 82 22.21 -6.78 -26.21
N HIS A 83 21.41 -5.84 -26.74
CA HIS A 83 21.90 -4.68 -27.50
C HIS A 83 22.39 -3.51 -26.64
N GLY A 84 22.84 -3.78 -25.41
CA GLY A 84 23.53 -2.79 -24.57
C GLY A 84 22.68 -1.60 -24.11
N ARG A 85 21.34 -1.70 -24.09
CA ARG A 85 20.49 -0.70 -23.44
C ARG A 85 20.61 -0.78 -21.92
N ALA A 86 20.44 0.38 -21.26
CA ALA A 86 20.52 0.52 -19.82
C ALA A 86 19.54 -0.45 -19.11
N GLU A 87 20.07 -1.24 -18.18
CA GLU A 87 19.28 -2.08 -17.31
C GLU A 87 18.43 -1.19 -16.38
N ILE A 88 17.15 -1.50 -16.23
CA ILE A 88 16.24 -0.73 -15.37
C ILE A 88 16.00 -1.53 -14.10
N LEU A 89 16.54 -1.07 -12.97
CA LEU A 89 16.18 -1.58 -11.66
C LEU A 89 14.69 -1.29 -11.41
N ILE A 90 13.97 -2.30 -10.94
CA ILE A 90 12.54 -2.22 -10.67
C ILE A 90 12.23 -2.59 -9.22
N GLU A 91 11.10 -2.08 -8.76
CA GLU A 91 10.53 -2.39 -7.46
C GLU A 91 9.00 -2.47 -7.54
N MET A 92 8.37 -2.93 -6.46
CA MET A 92 6.92 -2.97 -6.37
C MET A 92 6.33 -1.56 -6.47
N GLY A 93 5.30 -1.41 -7.30
CA GLY A 93 4.55 -0.18 -7.50
C GLY A 93 3.40 -0.02 -6.51
N GLY A 94 2.28 0.53 -7.00
CA GLY A 94 1.06 0.79 -6.24
C GLY A 94 0.15 -0.42 -6.04
N ALA A 95 0.57 -1.60 -6.46
CA ALA A 95 -0.13 -2.85 -6.21
C ALA A 95 0.89 -3.98 -5.98
N PRO A 96 0.53 -5.04 -5.24
CA PRO A 96 1.45 -6.15 -4.92
C PRO A 96 2.01 -6.92 -6.13
N ASP A 97 1.46 -6.68 -7.31
CA ASP A 97 1.75 -7.27 -8.62
C ASP A 97 2.08 -6.22 -9.69
N SER A 98 2.09 -4.94 -9.32
CA SER A 98 2.57 -3.86 -10.18
C SER A 98 4.01 -3.56 -9.86
N TRP A 99 4.76 -3.14 -10.87
CA TRP A 99 6.17 -2.80 -10.77
C TRP A 99 6.40 -1.43 -11.38
N VAL A 100 7.40 -0.72 -10.87
CA VAL A 100 7.84 0.58 -11.39
C VAL A 100 9.37 0.62 -11.43
N PRO A 101 9.98 1.47 -12.27
CA PRO A 101 11.40 1.79 -12.16
C PRO A 101 11.71 2.26 -10.75
N MET A 102 12.86 1.84 -10.23
CA MET A 102 13.41 2.35 -8.98
C MET A 102 13.77 3.84 -9.15
N LEU A 103 13.77 4.62 -8.06
CA LEU A 103 14.30 5.98 -8.12
C LEU A 103 15.78 5.94 -8.55
N ALA A 104 16.19 6.89 -9.38
CA ALA A 104 17.58 7.03 -9.82
C ALA A 104 18.50 7.57 -8.70
N VAL A 105 18.59 6.84 -7.58
CA VAL A 105 19.20 7.30 -6.32
C VAL A 105 20.64 7.78 -6.47
N ASP A 106 21.41 7.18 -7.38
CA ASP A 106 22.79 7.57 -7.67
C ASP A 106 22.92 8.99 -8.24
N GLN A 107 21.84 9.51 -8.83
CA GLN A 107 21.77 10.85 -9.42
C GLN A 107 21.05 11.85 -8.51
N LEU A 108 20.57 11.40 -7.34
CA LEU A 108 19.68 12.17 -6.49
C LEU A 108 20.28 12.46 -5.11
N SER A 109 21.60 12.33 -4.92
CA SER A 109 22.27 12.50 -3.63
C SER A 109 21.91 13.82 -2.93
N ASP A 110 21.87 14.94 -3.65
CA ASP A 110 21.51 16.24 -3.08
C ASP A 110 20.04 16.27 -2.62
N LEU A 111 19.13 15.76 -3.44
CA LEU A 111 17.71 15.68 -3.10
C LEU A 111 17.47 14.74 -1.90
N PHE A 112 18.19 13.62 -1.86
CA PHE A 112 18.20 12.69 -0.74
C PHE A 112 18.66 13.39 0.53
N GLN A 113 19.72 14.18 0.44
CA GLN A 113 20.24 14.94 1.57
C GLN A 113 19.26 16.00 2.06
N SER A 114 18.61 16.72 1.16
CA SER A 114 17.56 17.68 1.53
C SER A 114 16.42 17.00 2.29
N VAL A 115 15.97 15.83 1.82
CA VAL A 115 14.92 15.08 2.53
C VAL A 115 15.40 14.58 3.89
N ARG A 116 16.65 14.09 4.01
CA ARG A 116 17.23 13.73 5.32
C ARG A 116 17.16 14.91 6.30
N ASN A 117 17.56 16.09 5.86
CA ASN A 117 17.52 17.30 6.67
C ASN A 117 16.09 17.66 7.11
N ILE A 118 15.13 17.64 6.18
CA ILE A 118 13.70 17.91 6.45
C ILE A 118 13.13 16.91 7.48
N LYS A 119 13.55 15.64 7.40
CA LYS A 119 13.13 14.59 8.34
C LYS A 119 13.92 14.60 9.66
N GLY A 120 14.88 15.51 9.82
CA GLY A 120 15.68 15.65 11.04
C GLY A 120 16.75 14.58 11.22
N TYR A 121 17.13 13.88 10.14
CA TYR A 121 18.20 12.88 10.20
C TYR A 121 19.56 13.56 10.07
N ALA A 122 20.35 13.50 11.16
CA ALA A 122 21.68 14.09 11.18
C ALA A 122 22.67 13.30 10.30
N GLY A 123 23.52 14.05 9.60
CA GLY A 123 24.55 13.52 8.70
C GLY A 123 24.00 12.99 7.38
N HIS A 124 24.70 13.29 6.28
CA HIS A 124 25.08 12.36 5.20
C HIS A 124 25.73 13.16 4.05
N VAL A 125 26.90 12.72 3.61
CA VAL A 125 27.61 13.22 2.43
C VAL A 125 28.35 12.01 1.86
N GLY A 126 27.69 11.29 0.95
CA GLY A 126 28.15 10.02 0.39
C GLY A 126 27.09 9.39 -0.53
N ALA A 127 27.34 8.18 -1.02
CA ALA A 127 26.38 7.43 -1.82
C ALA A 127 25.24 6.87 -0.95
N VAL A 128 24.03 6.80 -1.51
CA VAL A 128 22.84 6.26 -0.83
C VAL A 128 23.01 4.76 -0.58
N ASP A 129 22.92 4.30 0.68
CA ASP A 129 23.04 2.87 1.03
C ASP A 129 21.68 2.27 1.43
N LEU A 130 20.84 1.95 0.46
CA LEU A 130 19.54 1.33 0.71
C LEU A 130 19.62 -0.08 1.30
N ARG A 131 20.79 -0.71 1.29
CA ARG A 131 20.95 -2.09 1.77
C ARG A 131 21.13 -2.12 3.28
N ASN A 132 22.00 -1.26 3.80
CA ASN A 132 22.40 -1.32 5.21
C ASN A 132 21.90 -0.13 6.04
N SER A 133 21.50 0.98 5.42
CA SER A 133 21.05 2.19 6.12
C SER A 133 19.53 2.21 6.22
N SER A 134 19.02 1.94 7.42
CA SER A 134 17.58 2.08 7.70
C SER A 134 17.11 3.52 7.45
N ILE A 135 17.94 4.52 7.74
CA ILE A 135 17.62 5.93 7.47
C ILE A 135 17.45 6.16 5.96
N ASP A 136 18.34 5.63 5.12
CA ASP A 136 18.20 5.80 3.67
C ASP A 136 16.98 5.06 3.13
N GLN A 137 16.63 3.90 3.69
CA GLN A 137 15.36 3.23 3.37
C GLN A 137 14.14 4.08 3.75
N TRP A 138 14.16 4.75 4.91
CA TRP A 138 13.07 5.64 5.33
C TRP A 138 12.95 6.87 4.42
N VAL A 139 14.07 7.49 4.05
CA VAL A 139 14.11 8.63 3.14
C VAL A 139 13.68 8.24 1.74
N TYR A 140 14.18 7.11 1.23
CA TYR A 140 13.75 6.53 -0.04
C TYR A 140 12.23 6.39 -0.09
N ARG A 141 11.65 5.78 0.94
CA ARG A 141 10.20 5.56 1.03
C ARG A 141 9.42 6.87 1.06
N TYR A 142 9.90 7.85 1.83
CA TYR A 142 9.28 9.17 1.86
C TYR A 142 9.30 9.83 0.49
N MET A 143 10.46 9.84 -0.19
CA MET A 143 10.62 10.39 -1.53
C MET A 143 9.72 9.68 -2.53
N GLN A 144 9.76 8.35 -2.56
CA GLN A 144 8.95 7.53 -3.45
C GLN A 144 7.46 7.80 -3.23
N GLY A 145 7.01 7.81 -1.98
CA GLY A 145 5.62 8.11 -1.63
C GLY A 145 5.19 9.52 -2.05
N TYR A 146 6.03 10.52 -1.82
CA TYR A 146 5.71 11.90 -2.17
C TYR A 146 5.69 12.11 -3.69
N LEU A 147 6.64 11.53 -4.43
CA LEU A 147 6.65 11.59 -5.90
C LEU A 147 5.40 10.93 -6.50
N ARG A 148 4.97 9.79 -5.94
CA ARG A 148 3.71 9.13 -6.33
C ARG A 148 2.50 10.00 -6.04
N GLN A 149 2.47 10.66 -4.89
CA GLN A 149 1.42 11.62 -4.53
C GLN A 149 1.40 12.82 -5.49
N ILE A 150 2.57 13.38 -5.84
CA ILE A 150 2.68 14.48 -6.81
C ILE A 150 2.06 14.07 -8.15
N VAL A 151 2.39 12.89 -8.67
CA VAL A 151 1.76 12.36 -9.89
C VAL A 151 0.24 12.25 -9.71
N GLY A 152 -0.22 11.65 -8.60
CA GLY A 152 -1.66 11.49 -8.32
C GLY A 152 -2.43 12.81 -8.17
N PHE A 153 -1.75 13.88 -7.77
CA PHE A 153 -2.35 15.20 -7.54
C PHE A 153 -2.28 16.11 -8.77
N CYS A 154 -1.14 16.13 -9.47
CA CYS A 154 -0.88 17.05 -10.58
C CYS A 154 -1.53 16.58 -11.89
N GLU A 155 -1.68 15.27 -12.08
CA GLU A 155 -2.30 14.71 -13.30
C GLU A 155 -3.82 14.71 -13.21
N PRO A 156 -4.55 15.54 -13.99
CA PRO A 156 -5.99 15.71 -13.80
C PRO A 156 -6.78 14.40 -13.94
N ALA A 157 -6.42 13.56 -14.91
CA ALA A 157 -7.06 12.27 -15.14
C ALA A 157 -6.89 11.31 -13.97
N ILE A 158 -5.73 11.33 -13.31
CA ILE A 158 -5.44 10.49 -12.13
C ILE A 158 -6.11 11.09 -10.89
N ARG A 159 -6.08 12.41 -10.74
CA ARG A 159 -6.72 13.12 -9.63
C ARG A 159 -8.22 12.86 -9.57
N SER A 160 -8.91 12.84 -10.71
CA SER A 160 -10.36 12.55 -10.76
C SER A 160 -10.72 11.07 -10.76
N ALA A 161 -9.74 10.17 -10.96
CA ALA A 161 -10.02 8.73 -11.02
C ALA A 161 -10.48 8.17 -9.67
N PRO A 162 -11.34 7.12 -9.65
CA PRO A 162 -11.70 6.42 -8.43
C PRO A 162 -10.47 5.93 -7.65
N THR A 163 -10.52 5.95 -6.32
CA THR A 163 -9.39 5.59 -5.44
C THR A 163 -8.77 4.23 -5.78
N ALA A 164 -9.58 3.23 -6.11
CA ALA A 164 -9.14 1.90 -6.52
C ALA A 164 -8.28 1.89 -7.80
N GLN A 165 -8.48 2.86 -8.70
CA GLN A 165 -7.78 2.92 -10.00
C GLN A 165 -6.51 3.80 -9.96
N LYS A 166 -6.39 4.71 -8.99
CA LYS A 166 -5.30 5.69 -8.92
C LYS A 166 -3.91 5.03 -8.94
N GLY A 167 -3.72 3.95 -8.18
CA GLY A 167 -2.42 3.26 -8.08
C GLY A 167 -1.88 2.80 -9.43
N ALA A 168 -2.72 2.10 -10.21
CA ALA A 168 -2.36 1.61 -11.54
C ALA A 168 -2.09 2.75 -12.53
N LEU A 169 -2.86 3.85 -12.45
CA LEU A 169 -2.65 5.03 -13.30
C LEU A 169 -1.33 5.75 -12.97
N ILE A 170 -0.99 5.87 -11.67
CA ILE A 170 0.30 6.43 -11.22
C ILE A 170 1.46 5.58 -11.74
N ASP A 171 1.38 4.26 -11.60
CA ASP A 171 2.43 3.35 -12.06
C ASP A 171 2.62 3.45 -13.58
N ALA A 172 1.51 3.48 -14.34
CA ALA A 172 1.55 3.67 -15.79
C ALA A 172 2.15 5.03 -16.19
N TYR A 173 1.89 6.09 -15.42
CA TYR A 173 2.51 7.40 -15.63
C TYR A 173 4.03 7.32 -15.40
N ILE A 174 4.48 6.70 -14.30
CA ILE A 174 5.90 6.60 -13.96
C ILE A 174 6.66 5.82 -15.05
N TRP A 175 6.08 4.75 -15.58
CA TRP A 175 6.70 4.03 -16.71
C TRP A 175 6.88 4.88 -17.96
N ARG A 176 5.94 5.78 -18.24
CA ARG A 176 5.95 6.60 -19.48
C ARG A 176 6.81 7.84 -19.34
N ASN A 177 6.77 8.47 -18.17
CA ASN A 177 7.30 9.82 -17.96
C ASN A 177 8.43 9.88 -16.93
N GLY A 178 8.67 8.81 -16.18
CA GLY A 178 9.54 8.82 -15.00
C GLY A 178 8.89 9.52 -13.80
N TYR A 179 9.68 9.70 -12.73
CA TYR A 179 9.25 10.43 -11.55
C TYR A 179 9.49 11.94 -11.69
N PRO A 180 8.60 12.79 -11.15
CA PRO A 180 8.72 14.25 -11.24
C PRO A 180 9.70 14.81 -10.17
N TYR A 181 11.00 14.52 -10.32
CA TYR A 181 12.02 14.91 -9.32
C TYR A 181 12.10 16.43 -9.09
N ASP A 182 11.93 17.24 -10.13
CA ASP A 182 11.98 18.70 -10.04
C ASP A 182 10.88 19.29 -9.14
N CYS A 183 9.70 18.66 -9.14
CA CYS A 183 8.61 19.03 -8.26
C CYS A 183 8.98 18.76 -6.79
N LEU A 184 9.53 17.58 -6.51
CA LEU A 184 9.98 17.23 -5.16
C LEU A 184 11.13 18.13 -4.70
N ALA A 185 12.10 18.42 -5.56
CA ALA A 185 13.19 19.35 -5.25
C ALA A 185 12.67 20.76 -4.90
N SER A 186 11.68 21.26 -5.65
CA SER A 186 11.03 22.55 -5.37
C SER A 186 10.30 22.56 -4.03
N ILE A 187 9.62 21.46 -3.69
CA ILE A 187 8.99 21.26 -2.38
C ILE A 187 10.04 21.25 -1.27
N CYS A 188 11.11 20.46 -1.42
CA CYS A 188 12.18 20.36 -0.44
C CYS A 188 12.83 21.72 -0.17
N SER A 189 13.14 22.46 -1.23
CA SER A 189 13.69 23.82 -1.12
C SER A 189 12.76 24.74 -0.32
N ALA A 190 11.44 24.70 -0.57
CA ALA A 190 10.48 25.48 0.19
C ALA A 190 10.46 25.09 1.68
N LEU A 191 10.44 23.78 1.98
CA LEU A 191 10.41 23.25 3.35
C LEU A 191 11.68 23.60 4.14
N GLU A 192 12.86 23.43 3.55
CA GLU A 192 14.14 23.81 4.16
C GLU A 192 14.20 25.29 4.52
N ASN A 193 13.64 26.14 3.65
CA ASN A 193 13.58 27.59 3.85
C ASN A 193 12.37 28.04 4.68
N ARG A 194 11.58 27.10 5.22
CA ARG A 194 10.34 27.36 6.00
C ARG A 194 9.35 28.26 5.25
N ARG A 195 9.26 28.09 3.92
CA ARG A 195 8.33 28.79 3.04
C ARG A 195 7.09 27.91 2.79
N PRO A 196 5.95 28.51 2.41
CA PRO A 196 4.82 27.74 1.90
C PRO A 196 5.22 26.86 0.72
N LEU A 197 4.53 25.73 0.53
CA LEU A 197 4.74 24.88 -0.63
C LEU A 197 4.50 25.64 -1.94
N PRO A 198 5.22 25.32 -3.02
CA PRO A 198 4.97 25.94 -4.32
C PRO A 198 3.51 25.78 -4.76
N PRO A 199 2.91 26.77 -5.44
CA PRO A 199 1.55 26.67 -5.92
C PRO A 199 1.32 25.41 -6.76
N GLY A 200 0.23 24.68 -6.47
CA GLY A 200 -0.12 23.45 -7.17
C GLY A 200 0.62 22.20 -6.69
N MET A 201 1.46 22.29 -5.66
CA MET A 201 2.09 21.12 -5.02
C MET A 201 1.27 20.61 -3.83
N PRO A 202 1.10 19.29 -3.67
CA PRO A 202 0.34 18.72 -2.56
C PRO A 202 1.12 18.80 -1.25
N ILE A 203 0.41 18.92 -0.12
CA ILE A 203 0.97 18.64 1.22
C ILE A 203 1.15 17.13 1.34
N PHE A 204 2.31 16.69 1.85
CA PHE A 204 2.60 15.26 2.01
C PHE A 204 1.52 14.54 2.82
N ASP A 205 0.96 13.48 2.22
CA ASP A 205 0.05 12.54 2.85
C ASP A 205 0.58 11.13 2.59
N ALA A 206 0.97 10.44 3.66
CA ALA A 206 1.63 9.15 3.54
C ALA A 206 0.77 8.10 2.84
N PHE A 207 -0.56 8.14 2.97
CA PHE A 207 -1.45 7.19 2.28
C PHE A 207 -1.55 7.46 0.78
N GLN A 208 -1.41 8.70 0.32
CA GLN A 208 -1.53 9.04 -1.10
C GLN A 208 -0.43 8.39 -1.94
N GLY A 209 0.77 8.21 -1.37
CA GLY A 209 1.89 7.53 -2.01
C GLY A 209 1.80 6.00 -2.00
N LEU A 210 1.01 5.39 -1.10
CA LEU A 210 0.95 3.94 -0.96
C LEU A 210 0.25 3.25 -2.11
N GLY A 211 0.56 1.98 -2.29
CA GLY A 211 -0.27 1.07 -3.05
C GLY A 211 -1.60 0.75 -2.36
N THR A 212 -2.58 0.35 -3.15
CA THR A 212 -3.87 -0.14 -2.67
C THR A 212 -3.86 -1.66 -2.78
N VAL A 213 -4.19 -2.34 -1.68
CA VAL A 213 -4.25 -3.80 -1.65
C VAL A 213 -5.70 -4.22 -1.92
N THR A 214 -5.93 -4.83 -3.08
CA THR A 214 -7.24 -5.40 -3.41
C THR A 214 -7.48 -6.71 -2.65
N CYS A 215 -8.70 -6.98 -2.18
CA CYS A 215 -8.99 -8.17 -1.36
C CYS A 215 -9.05 -9.48 -2.18
N SER A 216 -9.04 -10.63 -1.50
CA SER A 216 -9.43 -11.89 -2.13
C SER A 216 -10.90 -11.92 -2.55
N LYS A 217 -11.27 -12.92 -3.37
CA LYS A 217 -12.68 -13.26 -3.65
C LYS A 217 -13.48 -13.53 -2.36
N ASP A 218 -12.77 -13.97 -1.31
CA ASP A 218 -13.33 -14.19 0.03
C ASP A 218 -13.11 -13.01 0.97
N GLY A 219 -12.81 -11.80 0.47
CA GLY A 219 -12.66 -10.59 1.29
C GLY A 219 -11.49 -10.61 2.29
N ASN A 220 -10.44 -11.39 2.02
CA ASN A 220 -9.29 -11.57 2.91
C ASN A 220 -8.06 -10.78 2.43
N PHE A 221 -7.19 -10.44 3.38
CA PHE A 221 -5.92 -9.76 3.17
C PHE A 221 -4.76 -10.53 3.83
N ASN A 222 -3.70 -10.81 3.07
CA ASN A 222 -2.50 -11.44 3.60
C ASN A 222 -1.58 -10.39 4.27
N VAL A 223 -1.75 -10.20 5.58
CA VAL A 223 -1.00 -9.19 6.34
C VAL A 223 0.50 -9.48 6.37
N ALA A 224 0.93 -10.74 6.35
CA ALA A 224 2.35 -11.08 6.28
C ALA A 224 3.01 -10.47 5.05
N ARG A 225 2.42 -10.68 3.86
CA ARG A 225 2.91 -10.14 2.59
C ARG A 225 2.92 -8.61 2.61
N ILE A 226 1.82 -8.01 3.07
CA ILE A 226 1.66 -6.55 3.13
C ILE A 226 2.73 -5.92 4.04
N SER A 227 2.96 -6.50 5.22
CA SER A 227 3.92 -5.98 6.20
C SER A 227 5.39 -6.06 5.77
N ARG A 228 5.70 -6.83 4.72
CA ARG A 228 7.05 -6.97 4.14
C ARG A 228 7.33 -5.98 3.01
N ALA A 229 6.29 -5.39 2.42
CA ALA A 229 6.41 -4.50 1.28
C ALA A 229 6.13 -3.06 1.70
N MET A 230 7.18 -2.24 1.78
CA MET A 230 7.11 -0.86 2.29
C MET A 230 6.15 0.04 1.48
N GLN A 231 5.85 -0.32 0.24
CA GLN A 231 4.92 0.40 -0.63
C GLN A 231 3.45 0.15 -0.29
N LEU A 232 3.13 -0.93 0.44
CA LEU A 232 1.75 -1.33 0.69
C LEU A 232 1.21 -0.89 2.04
N HIS A 233 2.09 -0.66 3.01
CA HIS A 233 1.67 -0.29 4.36
C HIS A 233 2.11 1.13 4.72
N TYR A 234 1.49 1.70 5.74
CA TYR A 234 1.85 3.00 6.29
C TYR A 234 3.25 2.93 6.95
N PRO A 235 4.07 3.99 6.85
CA PRO A 235 5.41 4.01 7.44
C PRO A 235 5.42 3.57 8.90
N ASP A 236 6.28 2.60 9.20
CA ASP A 236 6.55 2.27 10.60
C ASP A 236 7.43 3.37 11.19
N ARG A 237 7.17 3.71 12.45
CA ARG A 237 7.99 4.68 13.17
C ARG A 237 8.02 4.32 14.63
N ARG A 238 9.03 4.86 15.32
CA ARG A 238 9.09 4.77 16.77
C ARG A 238 7.79 5.32 17.35
N ARG A 239 7.21 4.56 18.29
CA ARG A 239 6.04 4.99 19.03
C ARG A 239 6.36 6.25 19.85
N SER A 240 5.40 7.17 19.88
CA SER A 240 5.42 8.29 20.82
C SER A 240 5.16 7.80 22.24
N LEU A 241 5.33 8.69 23.22
CA LEU A 241 4.97 8.40 24.62
C LEU A 241 3.47 8.13 24.80
N VAL A 242 2.62 8.76 23.98
CA VAL A 242 1.17 8.54 23.97
C VAL A 242 0.86 7.13 23.44
N GLU A 243 1.44 6.76 22.30
CA GLU A 243 1.29 5.43 21.72
C GLU A 243 1.80 4.30 22.65
N GLU A 244 2.95 4.50 23.30
CA GLU A 244 3.49 3.57 24.31
C GLU A 244 2.56 3.41 25.52
N SER A 245 1.92 4.49 25.96
CA SER A 245 0.98 4.44 27.08
C SER A 245 -0.30 3.68 26.69
N LEU A 246 -0.82 3.92 25.49
CA LEU A 246 -1.97 3.19 24.95
C LEU A 246 -1.65 1.70 24.75
N LEU A 247 -0.44 1.36 24.29
CA LEU A 247 0.00 -0.03 24.15
C LEU A 247 -0.01 -0.76 25.49
N LYS A 248 0.47 -0.12 26.57
CA LYS A 248 0.43 -0.73 27.91
C LYS A 248 -1.00 -1.01 28.36
N ILE A 249 -1.89 -0.03 28.19
CA ILE A 249 -3.32 -0.21 28.51
C ILE A 249 -3.92 -1.33 27.67
N TRP A 250 -3.59 -1.41 26.38
CA TRP A 250 -4.04 -2.46 25.47
C TRP A 250 -3.59 -3.85 25.96
N GLN A 251 -2.33 -4.00 26.34
CA GLN A 251 -1.78 -5.24 26.88
C GLN A 251 -2.46 -5.65 28.20
N GLU A 252 -2.75 -4.69 29.08
CA GLU A 252 -3.52 -4.93 30.31
C GLU A 252 -4.93 -5.45 30.01
N LYS A 253 -5.62 -4.87 29.00
CA LYS A 253 -6.97 -5.32 28.60
C LYS A 253 -6.95 -6.69 27.93
N ASP A 254 -5.92 -7.00 27.15
CA ASP A 254 -5.74 -8.33 26.58
C ASP A 254 -5.52 -9.39 27.66
N ALA A 255 -4.64 -9.10 28.64
CA ALA A 255 -4.41 -9.98 29.79
C ALA A 255 -5.69 -10.20 30.63
N ALA A 256 -6.50 -9.14 30.80
CA ALA A 256 -7.78 -9.21 31.48
C ALA A 256 -8.92 -9.85 30.65
N ARG A 257 -8.68 -10.18 29.37
CA ARG A 257 -9.68 -10.68 28.41
C ARG A 257 -10.87 -9.74 28.21
N ASP A 258 -10.67 -8.43 28.41
CA ASP A 258 -11.68 -7.39 28.18
C ASP A 258 -11.67 -6.98 26.70
N ASN A 259 -12.28 -7.81 25.84
CA ASN A 259 -12.23 -7.63 24.39
C ASN A 259 -12.84 -6.32 23.92
N ARG A 260 -13.87 -5.79 24.61
CA ARG A 260 -14.50 -4.52 24.24
C ARG A 260 -13.53 -3.36 24.45
N ARG A 261 -12.98 -3.23 25.67
CA ARG A 261 -12.02 -2.15 25.95
C ARG A 261 -10.72 -2.33 25.18
N LYS A 262 -10.31 -3.57 24.92
CA LYS A 262 -9.17 -3.86 24.04
C LYS A 262 -9.40 -3.30 22.63
N GLY A 263 -10.60 -3.45 22.08
CA GLY A 263 -11.00 -2.85 20.80
C GLY A 263 -10.96 -1.33 20.84
N GLU A 264 -11.58 -0.71 21.85
CA GLU A 264 -11.60 0.75 22.02
C GLU A 264 -10.18 1.35 22.11
N VAL A 265 -9.27 0.69 22.85
CA VAL A 265 -7.86 1.12 22.95
C VAL A 265 -7.09 0.85 21.65
N ASN A 266 -7.44 -0.22 20.92
CA ASN A 266 -6.85 -0.51 19.61
C ASN A 266 -7.10 0.63 18.63
N GLU A 267 -8.34 1.10 18.54
CA GLU A 267 -8.73 2.23 17.70
C GLU A 267 -8.00 3.52 18.13
N ALA A 268 -7.88 3.75 19.44
CA ALA A 268 -7.16 4.90 19.99
C ALA A 268 -5.66 4.90 19.64
N MET A 269 -5.01 3.73 19.54
CA MET A 269 -3.62 3.64 19.09
C MET A 269 -3.45 4.11 17.64
N TYR A 270 -4.37 3.71 16.74
CA TYR A 270 -4.36 4.19 15.34
C TYR A 270 -4.64 5.69 15.25
N GLU A 271 -5.62 6.18 16.01
CA GLU A 271 -5.95 7.59 16.10
C GLU A 271 -4.77 8.44 16.58
N ALA A 272 -4.10 8.04 17.67
CA ALA A 272 -2.94 8.76 18.20
C ALA A 272 -1.82 8.83 17.16
N ARG A 273 -1.49 7.70 16.51
CA ARG A 273 -0.47 7.63 15.46
C ARG A 273 -0.77 8.59 14.30
N LEU A 274 -1.99 8.53 13.77
CA LEU A 274 -2.38 9.35 12.63
C LEU A 274 -2.52 10.84 13.00
N THR A 275 -3.01 11.16 14.19
CA THR A 275 -3.15 12.56 14.63
C THR A 275 -1.78 13.23 14.78
N GLU A 276 -0.80 12.53 15.35
CA GLU A 276 0.59 13.00 15.43
C GLU A 276 1.23 13.21 14.04
N ASP A 277 0.77 12.48 13.03
CA ASP A 277 1.23 12.59 11.65
C ASP A 277 0.42 13.60 10.82
N GLY A 278 -0.50 14.35 11.44
CA GLY A 278 -1.24 15.47 10.83
C GLY A 278 -2.63 15.14 10.29
N TYR A 279 -3.16 13.96 10.57
CA TYR A 279 -4.55 13.62 10.24
C TYR A 279 -5.51 14.17 11.30
N THR A 280 -6.70 14.59 10.88
CA THR A 280 -7.75 15.07 11.79
C THR A 280 -8.87 14.05 11.88
N VAL A 281 -9.22 13.62 13.10
CA VAL A 281 -10.39 12.76 13.34
C VAL A 281 -11.68 13.54 13.06
N LEU A 282 -12.55 12.96 12.24
CA LEU A 282 -13.87 13.52 12.00
C LEU A 282 -14.89 12.91 12.97
N PRO A 283 -15.52 13.71 13.85
CA PRO A 283 -16.43 13.18 14.85
C PRO A 283 -17.73 12.67 14.23
N GLY A 284 -18.33 11.68 14.93
CA GLY A 284 -19.62 11.11 14.55
C GLY A 284 -19.54 10.06 13.43
N GLY A 285 -18.46 9.27 13.40
CA GLY A 285 -18.28 8.11 12.50
C GLY A 285 -18.87 6.79 13.01
N THR A 286 -19.26 6.73 14.29
CA THR A 286 -20.00 5.60 14.89
C THR A 286 -21.49 5.90 14.83
N TYR A 287 -22.29 4.94 14.38
CA TYR A 287 -23.70 5.16 14.07
C TYR A 287 -24.62 4.20 14.85
N GLY A 288 -25.90 4.54 14.98
CA GLY A 288 -26.90 3.64 15.58
C GLY A 288 -26.76 3.29 17.08
N GLY A 289 -26.08 4.11 17.90
CA GLY A 289 -26.10 3.93 19.37
C GLY A 289 -25.14 2.88 19.96
N GLY A 290 -24.22 2.35 19.15
CA GLY A 290 -23.11 1.51 19.61
C GLY A 290 -22.94 0.24 18.78
N GLN A 291 -21.71 -0.01 18.34
CA GLN A 291 -21.23 -1.15 17.53
C GLN A 291 -21.46 -1.12 16.01
N ASN A 292 -22.27 -0.21 15.46
CA ASN A 292 -22.52 -0.15 14.01
C ASN A 292 -21.91 1.13 13.41
N GLY A 293 -20.75 1.06 12.75
CA GLY A 293 -20.19 2.23 12.08
C GLY A 293 -18.75 2.03 11.63
N PHE A 294 -18.09 3.13 11.26
CA PHE A 294 -16.65 3.12 11.01
C PHE A 294 -15.93 3.19 12.36
N ASP A 295 -14.84 2.44 12.53
CA ASP A 295 -14.04 2.55 13.74
C ASP A 295 -13.50 3.97 13.88
N ARG A 296 -12.90 4.51 12.80
CA ARG A 296 -12.51 5.92 12.71
C ARG A 296 -12.71 6.49 11.31
N VAL A 297 -12.92 7.81 11.27
CA VAL A 297 -12.94 8.61 10.03
C VAL A 297 -11.92 9.72 10.18
N PHE A 298 -11.08 9.91 9.16
CA PHE A 298 -10.04 10.93 9.15
C PHE A 298 -10.14 11.82 7.91
N GLU A 299 -9.80 13.09 8.09
CA GLU A 299 -9.35 13.97 7.01
C GLU A 299 -7.83 14.03 7.05
N GLY A 300 -7.17 13.67 5.95
CA GLY A 300 -5.71 13.72 5.84
C GLY A 300 -5.18 15.13 5.60
N PRO A 301 -3.86 15.32 5.72
CA PRO A 301 -3.22 16.61 5.53
C PRO A 301 -3.39 17.18 4.10
N ALA A 302 -3.67 16.31 3.11
CA ALA A 302 -3.99 16.71 1.74
C ALA A 302 -5.51 16.99 1.52
N GLY A 303 -6.35 16.82 2.54
CA GLY A 303 -7.81 17.01 2.48
C GLY A 303 -8.60 15.75 2.06
N ASP A 304 -7.91 14.64 1.78
CA ASP A 304 -8.53 13.36 1.44
C ASP A 304 -9.25 12.72 2.64
N ILE A 305 -10.33 11.98 2.36
CA ILE A 305 -11.17 11.35 3.39
C ILE A 305 -10.88 9.85 3.47
N TYR A 306 -10.64 9.38 4.71
CA TYR A 306 -10.31 8.01 5.02
C TYR A 306 -11.31 7.43 6.02
N ILE A 307 -11.78 6.21 5.75
CA ILE A 307 -12.42 5.37 6.77
C ILE A 307 -11.45 4.25 7.18
N LEU A 308 -11.40 3.96 8.48
CA LEU A 308 -10.54 2.94 9.06
C LEU A 308 -11.41 1.85 9.70
N GLU A 309 -11.02 0.60 9.45
CA GLU A 309 -11.39 -0.57 10.26
C GLU A 309 -10.11 -1.12 10.92
N ALA A 310 -10.16 -1.38 12.22
CA ALA A 310 -9.05 -1.88 13.03
C ALA A 310 -9.36 -3.31 13.51
N LYS A 311 -8.51 -4.26 13.11
CA LYS A 311 -8.61 -5.67 13.49
C LYS A 311 -7.39 -6.12 14.30
N HIS A 312 -7.59 -7.12 15.14
CA HIS A 312 -6.49 -7.88 15.73
C HIS A 312 -6.05 -8.99 14.77
N VAL A 313 -4.75 -9.22 14.64
CA VAL A 313 -4.18 -10.29 13.81
C VAL A 313 -3.32 -11.22 14.66
N SER A 314 -3.48 -12.52 14.46
CA SER A 314 -2.68 -13.56 15.10
C SER A 314 -1.40 -13.84 14.31
N TYR A 315 -0.55 -14.71 14.86
CA TYR A 315 0.55 -15.29 14.11
C TYR A 315 0.19 -16.69 13.61
N THR A 316 0.71 -17.05 12.44
CA THR A 316 0.71 -18.42 11.93
C THR A 316 1.63 -19.29 12.78
N PRO A 317 1.54 -20.64 12.68
CA PRO A 317 2.48 -21.55 13.32
C PRO A 317 3.95 -21.32 12.92
N THR A 318 4.19 -20.71 11.75
CA THR A 318 5.52 -20.36 11.24
C THR A 318 6.03 -18.99 11.75
N GLY A 319 5.27 -18.31 12.61
CA GLY A 319 5.65 -17.03 13.20
C GLY A 319 5.40 -15.80 12.32
N GLU A 320 4.64 -15.94 11.23
CA GLU A 320 4.26 -14.84 10.34
C GLU A 320 2.91 -14.25 10.75
N LEU A 321 2.60 -13.00 10.35
CA LEU A 321 1.26 -12.44 10.60
C LEU A 321 0.19 -13.20 9.79
N ALA A 322 -0.90 -13.58 10.44
CA ALA A 322 -2.01 -14.26 9.78
C ALA A 322 -2.75 -13.35 8.79
N SER A 323 -3.64 -13.93 7.98
CA SER A 323 -4.56 -13.13 7.16
C SER A 323 -5.67 -12.51 8.01
N VAL A 324 -6.18 -11.36 7.57
CA VAL A 324 -7.34 -10.71 8.16
C VAL A 324 -8.52 -10.80 7.19
N SER A 325 -9.69 -11.12 7.73
CA SER A 325 -10.97 -11.10 7.01
C SER A 325 -11.84 -9.98 7.54
N LEU A 326 -12.52 -9.29 6.64
CA LEU A 326 -13.56 -8.33 7.00
C LEU A 326 -14.90 -9.04 7.14
N GLY A 327 -15.68 -8.63 8.15
CA GLY A 327 -16.99 -9.20 8.40
C GLY A 327 -17.94 -8.96 7.21
N GLY A 328 -18.98 -9.77 7.10
CA GLY A 328 -19.97 -9.61 6.04
C GLY A 328 -21.35 -10.07 6.48
N THR A 329 -22.36 -9.49 5.85
CA THR A 329 -23.73 -9.99 5.87
C THR A 329 -24.00 -10.71 4.55
N THR A 330 -25.21 -11.25 4.38
CA THR A 330 -25.68 -11.77 3.09
C THR A 330 -25.78 -10.69 2.01
N SER A 331 -25.80 -9.41 2.38
CA SER A 331 -26.08 -8.27 1.48
C SER A 331 -24.89 -7.33 1.25
N SER A 332 -23.80 -7.42 2.02
CA SER A 332 -22.58 -6.66 1.78
C SER A 332 -21.43 -7.15 2.66
N ARG A 333 -20.19 -6.89 2.26
CA ARG A 333 -19.01 -7.05 3.12
C ARG A 333 -18.59 -5.71 3.72
N GLN A 334 -18.08 -5.72 4.95
CA GLN A 334 -17.52 -4.53 5.59
C GLN A 334 -16.52 -3.85 4.65
N MET A 335 -16.53 -2.53 4.62
CA MET A 335 -15.69 -1.70 3.76
C MET A 335 -15.96 -1.82 2.24
N THR A 336 -17.03 -2.47 1.77
CA THR A 336 -17.49 -2.27 0.37
C THR A 336 -18.26 -0.95 0.23
N ASP A 337 -18.46 -0.42 -0.98
CA ASP A 337 -19.23 0.83 -1.15
C ASP A 337 -20.69 0.61 -0.73
N SER A 338 -21.24 -0.57 -1.02
CA SER A 338 -22.59 -0.95 -0.58
C SER A 338 -22.72 -0.96 0.94
N TRP A 339 -21.72 -1.50 1.66
CA TRP A 339 -21.69 -1.44 3.12
C TRP A 339 -21.57 -0.02 3.65
N VAL A 340 -20.67 0.81 3.08
CA VAL A 340 -20.54 2.22 3.46
C VAL A 340 -21.88 2.95 3.31
N ARG A 341 -22.63 2.71 2.22
CA ARG A 341 -23.96 3.31 2.04
C ARG A 341 -24.96 2.85 3.10
N GLN A 342 -24.96 1.57 3.48
CA GLN A 342 -25.81 1.04 4.54
C GLN A 342 -25.47 1.70 5.89
N VAL A 343 -24.18 1.82 6.20
CA VAL A 343 -23.71 2.51 7.40
C VAL A 343 -24.20 3.95 7.42
N LEU A 344 -24.01 4.68 6.31
CA LEU A 344 -24.48 6.07 6.15
C LEU A 344 -26.01 6.22 6.28
N ALA A 345 -26.79 5.25 5.78
CA ALA A 345 -28.25 5.27 5.89
C ALA A 345 -28.75 5.09 7.35
N LEU A 346 -27.98 4.38 8.17
CA LEU A 346 -28.24 4.20 9.61
C LEU A 346 -27.61 5.30 10.49
N SER A 347 -26.89 6.22 9.87
CA SER A 347 -26.19 7.33 10.52
C SER A 347 -27.10 8.50 10.81
N GLN A 348 -26.72 9.32 11.79
CA GLN A 348 -27.23 10.69 11.85
C GLN A 348 -26.66 11.45 10.64
N PRO A 349 -27.50 11.89 9.68
CA PRO A 349 -27.04 12.41 8.39
C PRO A 349 -26.26 13.72 8.50
N ASP A 350 -26.40 14.42 9.63
CA ASP A 350 -25.82 15.75 9.83
C ASP A 350 -24.42 15.77 10.45
N THR A 351 -23.88 14.62 10.87
CA THR A 351 -22.52 14.59 11.42
C THR A 351 -21.49 14.96 10.36
N LEU A 352 -20.39 15.58 10.81
CA LEU A 352 -19.30 15.96 9.90
C LEU A 352 -18.74 14.73 9.17
N ALA A 353 -18.51 13.63 9.89
CA ALA A 353 -18.06 12.38 9.29
C ALA A 353 -19.03 11.86 8.22
N ALA A 354 -20.35 11.79 8.49
CA ALA A 354 -21.33 11.30 7.52
C ALA A 354 -21.35 12.15 6.24
N LYS A 355 -21.33 13.48 6.36
CA LYS A 355 -21.28 14.39 5.21
C LYS A 355 -20.02 14.20 4.37
N ARG A 356 -18.85 14.16 5.02
CA ARG A 356 -17.55 14.04 4.33
C ARG A 356 -17.38 12.68 3.67
N VAL A 357 -17.78 11.59 4.34
CA VAL A 357 -17.72 10.24 3.78
C VAL A 357 -18.69 10.08 2.62
N SER A 358 -19.94 10.54 2.75
CA SER A 358 -20.93 10.50 1.67
C SER A 358 -20.47 11.26 0.43
N ASP A 359 -19.90 12.44 0.61
CA ASP A 359 -19.35 13.24 -0.48
C ASP A 359 -18.14 12.60 -1.16
N ALA A 360 -17.20 12.06 -0.37
CA ALA A 360 -16.03 11.38 -0.90
C ALA A 360 -16.43 10.11 -1.66
N LEU A 361 -17.37 9.32 -1.12
CA LEU A 361 -17.90 8.12 -1.76
C LEU A 361 -18.55 8.46 -3.11
N ARG A 362 -19.42 9.47 -3.14
CA ARG A 362 -20.09 9.91 -4.38
C ARG A 362 -19.12 10.33 -5.48
N ARG A 363 -17.97 10.91 -5.10
CA ARG A 363 -16.92 11.34 -6.04
C ARG A 363 -15.93 10.22 -6.39
N GLY A 364 -16.10 9.02 -5.83
CA GLY A 364 -15.12 7.93 -5.94
C GLY A 364 -13.78 8.26 -5.28
N GLN A 365 -13.74 9.23 -4.36
CA GLN A 365 -12.54 9.73 -3.67
C GLN A 365 -12.48 9.27 -2.20
N LEU A 366 -13.28 8.28 -1.80
CA LEU A 366 -13.20 7.70 -0.45
C LEU A 366 -12.06 6.69 -0.39
N PHE A 367 -11.09 6.93 0.50
CA PHE A 367 -10.04 5.97 0.80
C PHE A 367 -10.46 5.06 1.97
N LYS A 368 -10.09 3.80 1.86
CA LYS A 368 -10.45 2.75 2.83
C LYS A 368 -9.18 2.15 3.41
N LEU A 369 -9.11 2.10 4.72
CA LEU A 369 -7.93 1.67 5.47
C LEU A 369 -8.27 0.45 6.31
N LEU A 370 -7.34 -0.50 6.35
CA LEU A 370 -7.35 -1.60 7.31
C LEU A 370 -6.14 -1.46 8.22
N GLY A 371 -6.38 -1.40 9.53
CA GLY A 371 -5.38 -1.51 10.57
C GLY A 371 -5.34 -2.94 11.11
N ALA A 372 -4.20 -3.61 11.02
CA ALA A 372 -3.97 -4.92 11.61
C ALA A 372 -3.00 -4.81 12.79
N THR A 373 -3.50 -5.06 14.00
CA THR A 373 -2.72 -5.02 15.25
C THR A 373 -2.30 -6.42 15.65
N SER A 374 -1.00 -6.68 15.62
CA SER A 374 -0.44 -7.97 16.03
C SER A 374 -0.44 -8.14 17.55
N LYS A 375 -0.15 -9.36 18.02
CA LYS A 375 -0.16 -9.69 19.45
C LYS A 375 0.87 -8.91 20.28
N ASP A 376 1.98 -8.50 19.68
CA ASP A 376 2.99 -7.62 20.29
C ASP A 376 2.63 -6.11 20.17
N GLY A 377 1.46 -5.80 19.61
CA GLY A 377 0.94 -4.44 19.46
C GLY A 377 1.51 -3.67 18.28
N LYS A 378 2.23 -4.30 17.34
CA LYS A 378 2.64 -3.65 16.10
C LYS A 378 1.41 -3.29 15.28
N LEU A 379 1.39 -2.06 14.76
CA LEU A 379 0.30 -1.53 13.93
C LEU A 379 0.70 -1.62 12.46
N VAL A 380 -0.07 -2.34 11.66
CA VAL A 380 0.09 -2.41 10.20
C VAL A 380 -1.14 -1.79 9.56
N MET A 381 -1.02 -0.55 9.07
CA MET A 381 -2.10 0.12 8.33
C MET A 381 -1.84 0.04 6.84
N PHE A 382 -2.86 -0.17 6.02
CA PHE A 382 -2.72 -0.18 4.57
C PHE A 382 -4.02 0.23 3.89
N LYS A 383 -3.92 0.74 2.66
CA LYS A 383 -5.08 1.03 1.83
C LYS A 383 -5.66 -0.27 1.28
N ILE A 384 -6.97 -0.39 1.30
CA ILE A 384 -7.69 -1.56 0.80
C ILE A 384 -8.62 -1.21 -0.35
N ASP A 385 -8.81 -2.18 -1.24
CA ASP A 385 -9.85 -2.16 -2.26
C ASP A 385 -10.72 -3.42 -2.10
N MET A 386 -12.01 -3.17 -1.86
CA MET A 386 -13.04 -4.19 -1.63
C MET A 386 -13.95 -4.38 -2.85
N SER A 387 -13.68 -3.69 -3.97
CA SER A 387 -14.51 -3.78 -5.18
C SER A 387 -14.71 -5.20 -5.74
N PRO A 388 -13.77 -6.18 -5.60
CA PRO A 388 -14.02 -7.54 -6.10
C PRO A 388 -15.13 -8.29 -5.36
N VAL A 389 -15.53 -7.83 -4.18
CA VAL A 389 -16.56 -8.45 -3.34
C VAL A 389 -17.69 -7.49 -3.00
N ASP A 390 -17.85 -6.43 -3.80
CA ASP A 390 -19.01 -5.54 -3.74
C ASP A 390 -20.09 -6.07 -4.69
N PHE A 391 -21.22 -6.51 -4.14
CA PHE A 391 -22.30 -7.19 -4.86
C PHE A 391 -23.67 -6.56 -4.59
#